data_AF-A0A421JN38-F1
#
_entry.id   AF-A0A421JN38-F1
#
_cell.length_a   1.000
_cell.length_b   1.000
_cell.length_c   1.000
_cell.angle_alpha   90.00
_cell.angle_beta   90.00
_cell.angle_gamma   90.00
#
_symmetry.space_group_name_H-M   'P 1'
#
loop_
_entity.id
_entity.type
_entity.pdbx_description
1 polymer ?
#
loop_
_entity_poly.entity_id
_entity_poly.type
_entity_poly.pdbx_seq_one_letter_code
_entity_poly.pdbx_strand_id
1 'polypeptide(L)'
;MVSLQTLLEPIKPVPRYLKGLTPKLNTQIHPIQTYIPPHLELTPQDITAITQGLTNRTLTLNTYPYQTALLRQLGKQTLLFKVYTSTIFSGQRYLTSSPYEISHDLSYFTNDSVLPQVMRRNGIYDCCVVDERLVSSERIEYERYLEKIEKVKDKTAIGSLFTLIGVIKVKYGDKEAKSVCEKLVEGKRGIIEIAQERLN
;
A
#
# COMPACT_ATOMS: atom_id res chain seq x y z
N MET A 1 -40.46 33.55 -19.00
CA MET A 1 -40.33 32.56 -17.92
C MET A 1 -39.92 31.24 -18.55
N VAL A 2 -38.64 30.91 -18.50
CA VAL A 2 -38.08 29.72 -19.17
C VAL A 2 -38.04 28.57 -18.16
N SER A 3 -38.75 27.50 -18.47
CA SER A 3 -38.80 26.26 -17.69
C SER A 3 -37.49 25.49 -17.87
N LEU A 4 -36.68 25.40 -16.81
CA LEU A 4 -35.52 24.51 -16.73
C LEU A 4 -35.98 23.12 -16.27
N GLN A 5 -36.44 22.30 -17.22
CA GLN A 5 -36.54 20.85 -17.05
C GLN A 5 -35.53 20.16 -17.96
N THR A 6 -34.24 20.36 -17.70
CA THR A 6 -33.22 19.40 -18.14
C THR A 6 -33.26 18.20 -17.21
N LEU A 7 -34.10 17.24 -17.56
CA LEU A 7 -34.08 15.89 -17.01
C LEU A 7 -32.68 15.31 -17.23
N LEU A 8 -31.91 15.14 -16.16
CA LEU A 8 -30.70 14.32 -16.15
C LEU A 8 -31.08 12.93 -16.64
N GLU A 9 -30.54 12.52 -17.79
CA GLU A 9 -30.71 11.16 -18.29
C GLU A 9 -30.21 10.16 -17.24
N PRO A 10 -30.92 9.05 -16.99
CA PRO A 10 -30.45 8.02 -16.08
C PRO A 10 -29.15 7.41 -16.63
N ILE A 11 -28.12 7.36 -15.79
CA ILE A 11 -26.83 6.72 -16.08
C ILE A 11 -27.11 5.30 -16.56
N LYS A 12 -26.79 5.01 -17.83
CA LYS A 12 -26.98 3.68 -18.42
C LYS A 12 -26.20 2.66 -17.58
N PRO A 13 -26.81 1.54 -17.16
CA PRO A 13 -26.10 0.50 -16.45
C PRO A 13 -24.97 -0.05 -17.33
N VAL A 14 -23.80 -0.28 -16.74
CA VAL A 14 -22.64 -0.87 -17.40
C VAL A 14 -23.08 -2.17 -18.11
N PRO A 15 -22.82 -2.32 -19.43
CA PRO A 15 -23.33 -3.45 -20.19
C PRO A 15 -22.84 -4.80 -19.64
N ARG A 16 -23.78 -5.75 -19.51
CA ARG A 16 -23.52 -7.10 -18.97
C ARG A 16 -22.48 -7.91 -19.74
N TYR A 17 -22.12 -7.55 -20.98
CA TYR A 17 -21.07 -8.26 -21.73
C TYR A 17 -19.65 -8.00 -21.21
N LEU A 18 -19.44 -6.99 -20.35
CA LEU A 18 -18.18 -6.84 -19.61
C LEU A 18 -18.05 -7.81 -18.42
N LYS A 19 -19.12 -8.54 -18.05
CA LYS A 19 -19.09 -9.59 -17.01
C LYS A 19 -18.58 -10.96 -17.52
N GLY A 20 -18.16 -11.04 -18.79
CA GLY A 20 -17.83 -12.31 -19.46
C GLY A 20 -16.41 -12.44 -20.00
N LEU A 21 -15.48 -11.57 -19.62
CA LEU A 21 -14.06 -11.78 -19.91
C LEU A 21 -13.43 -12.53 -18.74
N THR A 22 -13.55 -13.86 -18.75
CA THR A 22 -12.60 -14.69 -18.01
C THR A 22 -11.21 -14.37 -18.56
N PRO A 23 -10.28 -13.83 -17.75
CA PRO A 23 -8.92 -13.72 -18.21
C PRO A 23 -8.44 -15.15 -18.48
N LYS A 24 -8.02 -15.42 -19.73
CA LYS A 24 -7.16 -16.56 -20.05
C LYS A 24 -6.09 -16.60 -18.96
N LEU A 25 -5.90 -17.77 -18.36
CA LEU A 25 -4.89 -18.05 -17.34
C LEU A 25 -3.49 -17.95 -17.98
N ASN A 26 -3.10 -16.75 -18.39
CA ASN A 26 -1.69 -16.41 -18.47
C ASN A 26 -1.22 -16.49 -17.03
N THR A 27 -0.23 -17.35 -16.79
CA THR A 27 0.62 -17.40 -15.59
C THR A 27 1.42 -16.10 -15.48
N GLN A 28 0.73 -14.97 -15.50
CA GLN A 28 1.31 -13.65 -15.30
C GLN A 28 1.55 -13.57 -13.80
N ILE A 29 2.82 -13.74 -13.41
CA ILE A 29 3.26 -13.63 -12.03
C ILE A 29 2.76 -12.28 -11.50
N HIS A 30 1.98 -12.32 -10.42
CA HIS A 30 1.39 -11.12 -9.85
C HIS A 30 2.50 -10.10 -9.50
N PRO A 31 2.35 -8.79 -9.75
CA PRO A 31 3.44 -7.82 -9.51
C PRO A 31 3.97 -7.80 -8.06
N ILE A 32 3.13 -8.16 -7.09
CA ILE A 32 3.57 -8.37 -5.70
C ILE A 32 4.58 -9.53 -5.59
N GLN A 33 4.33 -10.62 -6.31
CA GLN A 33 5.21 -11.81 -6.32
C GLN A 33 6.52 -11.54 -7.05
N THR A 34 6.55 -10.64 -8.05
CA THR A 34 7.81 -10.21 -8.68
C THR A 34 8.62 -9.25 -7.81
N TYR A 35 7.98 -8.58 -6.86
CA TYR A 35 8.65 -7.66 -5.95
C TYR A 35 9.45 -8.38 -4.85
N ILE A 36 8.93 -9.48 -4.32
CA ILE A 36 9.54 -10.25 -3.24
C ILE A 36 10.58 -11.26 -3.77
N PRO A 37 11.51 -11.73 -2.93
CA PRO A 37 12.42 -12.80 -3.31
C PRO A 37 11.67 -14.04 -3.84
N PRO A 38 12.19 -14.71 -4.89
CA PRO A 38 11.46 -15.76 -5.60
C PRO A 38 11.17 -17.01 -4.77
N HIS A 39 11.95 -17.26 -3.71
CA HIS A 39 11.70 -18.37 -2.77
C HIS A 39 10.54 -18.11 -1.80
N LEU A 40 10.00 -16.89 -1.76
CA LEU A 40 8.85 -16.52 -0.92
C LEU A 40 7.56 -16.62 -1.72
N GLU A 41 6.90 -17.76 -1.69
CA GLU A 41 5.67 -17.99 -2.49
C GLU A 41 4.39 -17.53 -1.79
N LEU A 42 3.76 -16.45 -2.27
CA LEU A 42 2.47 -16.00 -1.75
C LEU A 42 1.32 -16.82 -2.32
N THR A 43 0.40 -17.23 -1.46
CA THR A 43 -0.85 -17.87 -1.89
C THR A 43 -1.81 -16.82 -2.47
N PRO A 44 -2.82 -17.24 -3.26
CA PRO A 44 -3.87 -16.32 -3.72
C PRO A 44 -4.59 -15.58 -2.59
N GLN A 45 -4.74 -16.22 -1.41
CA GLN A 45 -5.33 -15.60 -0.22
C GLN A 45 -4.42 -14.51 0.35
N ASP A 46 -3.10 -14.75 0.39
CA ASP A 46 -2.11 -13.76 0.80
C ASP A 46 -2.18 -12.53 -0.11
N ILE A 47 -2.16 -12.74 -1.43
CA ILE A 47 -2.24 -11.66 -2.44
C ILE A 47 -3.53 -10.86 -2.29
N THR A 48 -4.66 -11.54 -2.06
CA THR A 48 -5.96 -10.87 -1.84
C THR A 48 -5.93 -10.02 -0.58
N ALA A 49 -5.39 -10.54 0.52
CA ALA A 49 -5.26 -9.79 1.77
C ALA A 49 -4.32 -8.59 1.65
N ILE A 50 -3.23 -8.73 0.89
CA ILE A 50 -2.26 -7.66 0.64
C ILE A 50 -2.89 -6.57 -0.23
N THR A 51 -3.50 -6.92 -1.36
CA THR A 51 -4.10 -5.94 -2.30
C THR A 51 -5.24 -5.13 -1.66
N GLN A 52 -5.92 -5.69 -0.66
CA GLN A 52 -7.02 -5.04 0.08
C GLN A 52 -6.55 -4.47 1.42
N GLY A 53 -5.56 -3.58 1.33
CA GLY A 53 -4.81 -3.05 2.47
C GLY A 53 -5.63 -2.39 3.58
N LEU A 54 -6.85 -1.90 3.33
CA LEU A 54 -7.69 -1.29 4.37
C LEU A 54 -8.73 -2.24 4.99
N THR A 55 -8.85 -3.46 4.48
CA THR A 55 -9.86 -4.41 4.98
C THR A 55 -9.38 -5.16 6.21
N ASN A 56 -10.29 -5.47 7.13
CA ASN A 56 -10.03 -6.29 8.33
C ASN A 56 -10.58 -7.69 8.08
N ARG A 57 -9.75 -8.55 7.50
CA ARG A 57 -10.09 -9.94 7.21
C ARG A 57 -9.23 -10.87 8.07
N THR A 58 -9.73 -12.07 8.30
CA THR A 58 -8.93 -13.14 8.90
C THR A 58 -8.21 -13.89 7.80
N LEU A 59 -6.89 -14.00 7.92
CA LEU A 59 -6.01 -14.73 7.01
C LEU A 59 -5.33 -15.84 7.81
N THR A 60 -5.36 -17.07 7.31
CA THR A 60 -4.67 -18.19 7.96
C THR A 60 -3.24 -18.28 7.44
N LEU A 61 -2.27 -18.03 8.32
CA LEU A 61 -0.84 -18.12 8.02
C LEU A 61 -0.23 -19.23 8.88
N ASN A 62 0.52 -20.16 8.29
CA ASN A 62 1.19 -21.25 9.01
C ASN A 62 0.26 -21.97 10.01
N THR A 63 -0.96 -22.30 9.57
CA THR A 63 -2.07 -22.92 10.34
C THR A 63 -2.77 -22.05 11.40
N TYR A 64 -2.30 -20.82 11.67
CA TYR A 64 -2.92 -19.91 12.64
C TYR A 64 -3.72 -18.77 11.99
N PRO A 65 -4.89 -18.40 12.52
CA PRO A 65 -5.65 -17.27 12.03
C PRO A 65 -5.09 -15.94 12.53
N TYR A 66 -4.85 -15.00 11.61
CA TYR A 66 -4.40 -13.65 11.90
C TYR A 66 -5.38 -12.62 11.33
N GLN A 67 -5.64 -11.57 12.09
CA GLN A 67 -6.33 -10.40 11.55
C GLN A 67 -5.36 -9.56 10.71
N THR A 68 -5.77 -9.14 9.52
CA THR A 68 -4.96 -8.26 8.66
C THR A 68 -4.60 -6.94 9.34
N ALA A 69 -5.43 -6.44 10.27
CA ALA A 69 -5.10 -5.28 11.08
C ALA A 69 -3.82 -5.46 11.90
N LEU A 70 -3.66 -6.63 12.52
CA LEU A 70 -2.46 -6.97 13.30
C LEU A 70 -1.24 -7.14 12.38
N LEU A 71 -1.42 -7.79 11.23
CA LEU A 71 -0.36 -7.92 10.23
C LEU A 71 0.13 -6.54 9.74
N ARG A 72 -0.78 -5.59 9.51
CA ARG A 72 -0.41 -4.21 9.18
C ARG A 72 0.37 -3.52 10.29
N GLN A 73 -0.05 -3.69 11.55
CA GLN A 73 0.67 -3.11 12.67
C GLN A 73 2.10 -3.67 12.77
N LEU A 74 2.25 -4.99 12.64
CA LEU A 74 3.56 -5.66 12.64
C LEU A 74 4.43 -5.20 11.47
N GLY A 75 3.86 -5.10 10.28
CA GLY A 75 4.56 -4.64 9.08
C GLY A 75 5.01 -3.19 9.20
N LYS A 76 4.13 -2.30 9.71
CA LYS A 76 4.46 -0.91 10.00
C LYS A 76 5.63 -0.81 10.98
N GLN A 77 5.57 -1.51 12.10
CA GLN A 77 6.66 -1.51 13.08
C GLN A 77 7.98 -2.02 12.48
N THR A 78 7.91 -3.07 11.67
CA THR A 78 9.10 -3.66 11.02
C THR A 78 9.72 -2.69 10.00
N LEU A 79 8.91 -2.00 9.20
CA LEU A 79 9.39 -0.98 8.27
C LEU A 79 10.00 0.21 9.02
N LEU A 80 9.29 0.74 10.03
CA LEU A 80 9.76 1.87 10.82
C LEU A 80 11.10 1.57 11.47
N PHE A 81 11.26 0.39 12.08
CA PHE A 81 12.54 -0.02 12.66
C PHE A 81 13.67 -0.01 11.63
N LYS A 82 13.40 -0.48 10.40
CA LYS A 82 14.41 -0.45 9.33
C LYS A 82 14.71 0.98 8.86
N VAL A 83 13.69 1.82 8.65
CA VAL A 83 13.88 3.23 8.30
C VAL A 83 14.76 3.92 9.35
N TYR A 84 14.48 3.71 10.64
CA TYR A 84 15.20 4.37 11.73
C TYR A 84 16.66 3.94 11.78
N THR A 85 16.93 2.65 11.61
CA THR A 85 18.30 2.11 11.63
C THR A 85 19.09 2.53 10.38
N SER A 86 18.44 2.71 9.22
CA SER A 86 19.12 3.14 7.98
C SER A 86 19.34 4.66 7.89
N THR A 87 18.45 5.50 8.44
CA THR A 87 18.54 6.97 8.25
C THR A 87 18.98 7.74 9.49
N ILE A 88 18.41 7.45 10.67
CA ILE A 88 18.61 8.28 11.87
C ILE A 88 19.78 7.78 12.67
N PHE A 89 19.82 6.48 12.98
CA PHE A 89 20.89 5.93 13.81
C PHE A 89 22.23 5.81 13.09
N SER A 90 22.30 6.15 11.79
CA SER A 90 23.55 6.27 11.04
C SER A 90 24.24 7.63 11.22
N GLY A 91 23.53 8.68 11.66
CA GLY A 91 24.07 10.03 11.81
C GLY A 91 24.43 10.40 13.24
N GLN A 92 25.70 10.77 13.50
CA GLN A 92 26.16 11.17 14.84
C GLN A 92 25.39 12.38 15.42
N ARG A 93 24.83 13.24 14.55
CA ARG A 93 24.02 14.41 14.96
C ARG A 93 22.81 14.03 15.82
N TYR A 94 22.25 12.84 15.60
CA TYR A 94 21.02 12.41 16.26
C TYR A 94 21.25 11.94 17.71
N LEU A 95 22.50 11.80 18.14
CA LEU A 95 22.83 11.57 19.56
C LEU A 95 22.57 12.82 20.42
N THR A 96 22.59 14.00 19.81
CA THR A 96 22.35 15.28 20.46
C THR A 96 21.01 15.92 20.09
N SER A 97 20.28 15.33 19.14
CA SER A 97 18.98 15.84 18.69
C SER A 97 17.89 15.61 19.71
N SER A 98 16.93 16.54 19.78
CA SER A 98 15.75 16.37 20.61
C SER A 98 14.81 15.30 20.04
N PRO A 99 13.94 14.68 20.87
CA PRO A 99 12.90 13.78 20.39
C PRO A 99 11.98 14.41 19.33
N TYR A 100 11.76 15.72 19.41
CA TYR A 100 10.96 16.46 18.45
C TYR A 100 11.64 16.53 17.07
N GLU A 101 12.91 16.88 17.02
CA GLU A 101 13.71 16.92 15.78
C GLU A 101 13.77 15.55 15.11
N ILE A 102 14.03 14.50 15.90
CA ILE A 102 14.02 13.11 15.42
C ILE A 102 12.64 12.78 14.82
N SER A 103 11.55 13.09 15.53
CA SER A 103 10.20 12.80 15.04
C SER A 103 9.85 13.57 13.76
N HIS A 104 10.31 14.83 13.65
CA HIS A 104 10.14 15.67 12.49
C HIS A 104 10.89 15.09 11.29
N ASP A 105 12.17 14.74 11.44
CA ASP A 105 12.99 14.12 10.40
C ASP A 105 12.40 12.77 9.94
N LEU A 106 11.88 11.96 10.86
CA LEU A 106 11.21 10.69 10.53
C LEU A 106 9.93 10.88 9.73
N SER A 107 9.21 11.97 9.99
CA SER A 107 7.96 12.25 9.30
C SER A 107 8.18 12.43 7.80
N TYR A 108 9.36 12.87 7.36
CA TYR A 108 9.70 12.97 5.94
C TYR A 108 9.73 11.61 5.24
N PHE A 109 10.30 10.58 5.88
CA PHE A 109 10.43 9.23 5.29
C PHE A 109 9.15 8.40 5.39
N THR A 110 8.27 8.76 6.31
CA THR A 110 7.04 8.00 6.64
C THR A 110 5.77 8.75 6.23
N ASN A 111 5.93 9.82 5.47
CA ASN A 111 4.84 10.66 4.99
C ASN A 111 3.87 9.84 4.11
N ASP A 112 2.58 10.13 4.26
CA ASP A 112 1.50 9.61 3.43
C ASP A 112 1.69 9.85 1.92
N SER A 113 2.57 10.76 1.52
CA SER A 113 2.90 11.02 0.12
C SER A 113 4.12 10.24 -0.41
N VAL A 114 5.02 9.74 0.44
CA VAL A 114 6.25 9.04 0.01
C VAL A 114 5.95 7.56 -0.23
N LEU A 115 5.26 6.91 0.72
CA LEU A 115 4.95 5.48 0.63
C LEU A 115 4.13 5.10 -0.62
N PRO A 116 3.08 5.85 -1.02
CA PRO A 116 2.40 5.58 -2.29
C PRO A 116 3.31 5.72 -3.51
N GLN A 117 4.27 6.65 -3.50
CA GLN A 117 5.22 6.79 -4.61
C GLN A 117 6.19 5.60 -4.70
N VAL A 118 6.68 5.09 -3.57
CA VAL A 118 7.44 3.83 -3.53
C VAL A 118 6.61 2.70 -4.15
N MET A 119 5.34 2.59 -3.76
CA MET A 119 4.43 1.57 -4.28
C MET A 119 4.20 1.70 -5.79
N ARG A 120 4.08 2.93 -6.33
CA ARG A 120 3.95 3.21 -7.77
C ARG A 120 5.22 2.80 -8.53
N ARG A 121 6.40 3.21 -8.07
CA ARG A 121 7.69 2.88 -8.72
C ARG A 121 7.98 1.38 -8.76
N ASN A 122 7.43 0.63 -7.82
CA ASN A 122 7.58 -0.82 -7.73
C ASN A 122 6.40 -1.59 -8.35
N GLY A 123 5.43 -0.93 -8.99
CA GLY A 123 4.30 -1.56 -9.68
C GLY A 123 3.27 -2.23 -8.76
N ILE A 124 3.36 -2.01 -7.44
CA ILE A 124 2.45 -2.61 -6.45
C ILE A 124 1.17 -1.78 -6.33
N TYR A 125 1.27 -0.45 -6.51
CA TYR A 125 0.15 0.48 -6.38
C TYR A 125 -1.03 0.14 -7.29
N ASP A 126 -0.75 -0.33 -8.50
CA ASP A 126 -1.78 -0.65 -9.50
C ASP A 126 -2.55 -1.94 -9.15
N CYS A 127 -1.97 -2.78 -8.30
CA CYS A 127 -2.63 -3.99 -7.80
C CYS A 127 -3.56 -3.71 -6.62
N CYS A 128 -3.50 -2.53 -6.01
CA CYS A 128 -4.31 -2.20 -4.84
C CYS A 128 -5.78 -2.04 -5.21
N VAL A 129 -6.64 -2.76 -4.49
CA VAL A 129 -8.10 -2.76 -4.72
C VAL A 129 -8.75 -1.85 -3.68
N VAL A 130 -9.38 -0.79 -4.16
CA VAL A 130 -10.13 0.16 -3.34
C VAL A 130 -11.47 -0.44 -2.94
N ASP A 131 -11.82 -0.35 -1.66
CA ASP A 131 -13.16 -0.70 -1.19
C ASP A 131 -14.14 0.44 -1.56
N GLU A 132 -15.08 0.16 -2.46
CA GLU A 132 -16.09 1.11 -2.93
C GLU A 132 -16.93 1.71 -1.80
N ARG A 133 -17.05 0.99 -0.66
CA ARG A 133 -17.76 1.46 0.54
C ARG A 133 -17.09 2.66 1.19
N LEU A 134 -15.78 2.82 1.02
CA LEU A 134 -15.02 3.96 1.54
C LEU A 134 -15.18 5.23 0.67
N VAL A 135 -15.70 5.07 -0.55
CA VAL A 135 -15.82 6.15 -1.54
C VAL A 135 -17.26 6.67 -1.61
N SER A 136 -18.25 5.77 -1.69
CA SER A 136 -19.61 6.06 -2.19
C SER A 136 -20.66 6.54 -1.17
N SER A 137 -20.25 7.07 0.00
CA SER A 137 -21.21 7.47 1.03
C SER A 137 -22.17 8.60 0.64
N GLU A 138 -21.85 9.40 -0.39
CA GLU A 138 -22.58 10.63 -0.73
C GLU A 138 -22.64 10.86 -2.25
N ARG A 139 -23.64 11.65 -2.70
CA ARG A 139 -23.68 12.18 -4.07
C ARG A 139 -22.63 13.27 -4.20
N ILE A 140 -21.46 12.90 -4.74
CA ILE A 140 -20.30 13.78 -4.89
C ILE A 140 -20.15 14.16 -6.37
N GLU A 141 -19.73 15.39 -6.65
CA GLU A 141 -19.31 15.83 -7.99
C GLU A 141 -18.20 14.94 -8.55
N TYR A 142 -18.18 14.70 -9.86
CA TYR A 142 -17.27 13.73 -10.48
C TYR A 142 -15.78 13.99 -10.19
N GLU A 143 -15.34 15.26 -10.23
CA GLU A 143 -13.94 15.62 -9.93
C GLU A 143 -13.57 15.31 -8.48
N ARG A 144 -14.42 15.69 -7.53
CA ARG A 144 -14.23 15.38 -6.10
C ARG A 144 -14.28 13.88 -5.83
N TYR A 145 -15.04 13.12 -6.61
CA TYR A 145 -15.07 11.67 -6.54
C TYR A 145 -13.74 11.05 -6.97
N LEU A 146 -13.14 11.53 -8.06
CA LEU A 146 -11.83 11.07 -8.52
C LEU A 146 -10.74 11.36 -7.48
N GLU A 147 -10.71 12.56 -6.90
CA GLU A 147 -9.78 12.89 -5.82
C GLU A 147 -9.96 12.01 -4.59
N LYS A 148 -11.21 11.69 -4.23
CA LYS A 148 -11.52 10.82 -3.09
C LYS A 148 -11.04 9.40 -3.36
N ILE A 149 -11.26 8.86 -4.57
CA ILE A 149 -10.72 7.55 -4.96
C ILE A 149 -9.21 7.53 -4.81
N GLU A 150 -8.51 8.54 -5.33
CA GLU A 150 -7.06 8.58 -5.29
C GLU A 150 -6.55 8.60 -3.84
N LYS A 151 -7.14 9.44 -2.98
CA LYS A 151 -6.81 9.48 -1.55
C LYS A 151 -7.05 8.14 -0.85
N VAL A 152 -8.17 7.48 -1.14
CA VAL A 152 -8.46 6.15 -0.57
C VAL A 152 -7.50 5.10 -1.13
N LYS A 153 -7.11 5.19 -2.41
CA LYS A 153 -6.15 4.29 -3.04
C LYS A 153 -4.75 4.45 -2.45
N ASP A 154 -4.32 5.67 -2.18
CA ASP A 154 -3.06 5.96 -1.48
C ASP A 154 -3.04 5.33 -0.08
N LYS A 155 -4.12 5.50 0.69
CA LYS A 155 -4.26 4.86 2.00
C LYS A 155 -4.31 3.33 1.90
N THR A 156 -4.96 2.81 0.86
CA THR A 156 -4.97 1.38 0.56
C THR A 156 -3.58 0.86 0.24
N ALA A 157 -2.81 1.56 -0.58
CA ALA A 157 -1.44 1.18 -0.92
C ALA A 157 -0.54 1.15 0.32
N ILE A 158 -0.66 2.13 1.21
CA ILE A 158 0.07 2.12 2.49
C ILE A 158 -0.33 0.91 3.32
N GLY A 159 -1.64 0.64 3.44
CA GLY A 159 -2.14 -0.55 4.13
C GLY A 159 -1.62 -1.84 3.51
N SER A 160 -1.60 -1.93 2.18
CA SER A 160 -1.11 -3.07 1.41
C SER A 160 0.37 -3.32 1.65
N LEU A 161 1.19 -2.26 1.64
CA LEU A 161 2.62 -2.34 1.94
C LEU A 161 2.85 -2.93 3.33
N PHE A 162 2.13 -2.45 4.34
CA PHE A 162 2.26 -2.96 5.70
C PHE A 162 1.76 -4.40 5.83
N THR A 163 0.64 -4.74 5.18
CA THR A 163 0.15 -6.13 5.16
C THR A 163 1.18 -7.06 4.52
N LEU A 164 1.81 -6.66 3.40
CA LEU A 164 2.85 -7.44 2.73
C LEU A 164 4.00 -7.78 3.68
N ILE A 165 4.56 -6.77 4.35
CA ILE A 165 5.68 -6.97 5.29
C ILE A 165 5.24 -7.85 6.46
N GLY A 166 4.03 -7.62 7.00
CA GLY A 166 3.47 -8.41 8.09
C GLY A 166 3.29 -9.89 7.71
N VAL A 167 2.73 -10.17 6.54
CA VAL A 167 2.58 -11.53 5.99
C VAL A 167 3.94 -12.20 5.86
N ILE A 168 4.93 -11.52 5.27
CA ILE A 168 6.27 -12.09 5.08
C ILE A 168 6.92 -12.41 6.43
N LYS A 169 6.83 -11.49 7.39
CA LYS A 169 7.37 -11.67 8.75
C LYS A 169 6.78 -12.89 9.44
N VAL A 170 5.45 -13.05 9.40
CA VAL A 170 4.77 -14.17 10.06
C VAL A 170 5.01 -15.49 9.34
N LYS A 171 4.98 -15.47 8.00
CA LYS A 171 5.04 -16.69 7.19
C LYS A 171 6.46 -17.24 7.04
N TYR A 172 7.46 -16.36 6.89
CA TYR A 172 8.85 -16.73 6.58
C TYR A 172 9.87 -16.24 7.62
N GLY A 173 9.44 -15.47 8.62
CA GLY A 173 10.29 -15.00 9.71
C GLY A 173 10.94 -13.64 9.47
N ASP A 174 11.66 -13.19 10.49
CA ASP A 174 12.22 -11.84 10.55
C ASP A 174 13.30 -11.57 9.51
N LYS A 175 14.10 -12.57 9.15
CA LYS A 175 15.20 -12.42 8.19
C LYS A 175 14.68 -12.01 6.82
N GLU A 176 13.62 -12.67 6.35
CA GLU A 176 13.02 -12.41 5.04
C GLU A 176 12.29 -11.07 5.03
N ALA A 177 11.57 -10.75 6.11
CA ALA A 177 10.94 -9.44 6.25
C ALA A 177 11.95 -8.29 6.23
N LYS A 178 13.11 -8.47 6.88
CA LYS A 178 14.21 -7.49 6.85
C LYS A 178 14.75 -7.28 5.44
N SER A 179 14.96 -8.35 4.68
CA SER A 179 15.44 -8.25 3.29
C SER A 179 14.46 -7.46 2.39
N VAL A 180 13.15 -7.68 2.56
CA VAL A 180 12.14 -6.90 1.84
C VAL A 180 12.14 -5.43 2.28
N CYS A 181 12.27 -5.16 3.58
CA CYS A 181 12.40 -3.79 4.09
C CYS A 181 13.69 -3.10 3.61
N GLU A 182 14.81 -3.81 3.50
CA GLU A 182 16.06 -3.29 2.92
C GLU A 182 15.85 -2.80 1.48
N LYS A 183 15.20 -3.63 0.66
CA LYS A 183 14.84 -3.24 -0.72
C LYS A 183 13.89 -2.03 -0.75
N LEU A 184 12.94 -1.94 0.18
CA LEU A 184 11.99 -0.82 0.29
C LEU A 184 12.65 0.49 0.72
N VAL A 185 13.62 0.42 1.63
CA VAL A 185 14.23 1.62 2.23
C VAL A 185 15.42 2.10 1.39
N GLU A 186 16.36 1.20 1.09
CA GLU A 186 17.67 1.51 0.50
C GLU A 186 17.76 1.20 -1.01
N GLY A 187 16.74 0.56 -1.59
CA GLY A 187 16.74 0.24 -3.01
C GLY A 187 16.71 1.48 -3.91
N LYS A 188 17.12 1.33 -5.18
CA LYS A 188 17.10 2.39 -6.22
C LYS A 188 15.73 3.04 -6.45
N ARG A 189 14.65 2.38 -6.00
CA ARG A 189 13.25 2.84 -6.08
C ARG A 189 12.62 2.93 -4.68
N GLY A 190 13.47 3.06 -3.66
CA GLY A 190 13.12 2.98 -2.25
C GLY A 190 12.82 4.35 -1.64
N ILE A 191 12.55 4.33 -0.34
CA ILE A 191 12.15 5.50 0.45
C ILE A 191 13.23 6.57 0.47
N ILE A 192 14.50 6.20 0.64
CA ILE A 192 15.62 7.16 0.75
C ILE A 192 15.78 7.94 -0.56
N GLU A 193 15.78 7.25 -1.71
CA GLU A 193 15.91 7.88 -3.02
C GLU A 193 14.79 8.89 -3.28
N ILE A 194 13.53 8.50 -3.02
CA ILE A 194 12.36 9.38 -3.22
C ILE A 194 12.41 10.59 -2.27
N ALA A 195 12.86 10.38 -1.03
CA ALA A 195 13.00 11.47 -0.08
C ALA A 195 14.10 12.46 -0.50
N GLN A 196 15.22 11.97 -1.03
CA GLN A 196 16.33 12.80 -1.51
C GLN A 196 15.94 13.61 -2.75
N GLU A 197 15.25 13.01 -3.72
CA GLU A 197 14.77 13.71 -4.92
C GLU A 197 13.83 14.89 -4.60
N ARG A 198 13.16 14.88 -3.44
CA ARG A 198 12.29 15.98 -3.01
C ARG A 198 12.99 17.10 -2.26
N LEU A 199 14.20 16.83 -1.76
CA LEU A 199 15.02 17.82 -1.06
C LEU A 199 15.88 18.64 -2.03
N ASN A 200 16.08 18.14 -3.25
CA ASN A 200 16.74 18.81 -4.36
C ASN A 200 15.74 19.57 -5.23
#